data_AF-A0A0U5FRS2-F1
#
_entry.id   AF-A0A0U5FRS2-F1
#
_cell.length_a   1.000
_cell.length_b   1.000
_cell.length_c   1.000
_cell.angle_alpha   90.00
_cell.angle_beta   90.00
_cell.angle_gamma   90.00
#
_symmetry.space_group_name_H-M   'P 1'
#
loop_
_entity.id
_entity.type
_entity.pdbx_description
1 polymer ?
#
loop_
_entity_poly.entity_id
_entity_poly.type
_entity_poly.pdbx_seq_one_letter_code
_entity_poly.pdbx_strand_id
1 'polypeptide(L)'
;MISLSSAFTIEVTTNFAMVFLSFGVGLDPRQREVFGPALGPIFVGLIVGMCSFFTGVSRDGYTGFSGNPARCFGAMVGSHFSSYHWIHWIGPLTAAILHGVLYFLVPPFSREEVVAARKIDESNES
;
A
#
# COMPACT_ATOMS: atom_id res chain seq x y z
N MET A 1 -22.46 7.40 14.71
CA MET A 1 -21.12 6.96 15.20
C MET A 1 -20.85 5.58 14.64
N ILE A 2 -19.71 5.40 13.97
CA ILE A 2 -19.28 4.11 13.43
C ILE A 2 -18.83 3.18 14.56
N SER A 3 -19.06 1.87 14.40
CA SER A 3 -18.48 0.87 15.30
C SER A 3 -16.96 0.79 15.07
N LEU A 4 -16.21 0.61 16.15
CA LEU A 4 -14.73 0.52 16.14
C LEU A 4 -14.24 -0.63 15.24
N SER A 5 -14.94 -1.78 15.29
CA SER A 5 -14.63 -2.94 14.45
C SER A 5 -14.86 -2.67 12.98
N SER A 6 -15.95 -1.99 12.62
CA SER A 6 -16.25 -1.62 11.23
C SER A 6 -15.23 -0.64 10.66
N ALA A 7 -14.79 0.33 11.46
CA ALA A 7 -13.74 1.28 11.07
C ALA A 7 -12.42 0.55 10.80
N PHE A 8 -12.04 -0.37 11.68
CA PHE A 8 -10.84 -1.19 11.52
C PHE A 8 -10.90 -2.05 10.25
N THR A 9 -12.00 -2.76 9.99
CA THR A 9 -12.14 -3.62 8.80
C THR A 9 -12.05 -2.82 7.50
N ILE A 10 -12.63 -1.62 7.45
CA ILE A 10 -12.53 -0.73 6.29
C ILE A 10 -11.08 -0.30 6.07
N GLU A 11 -10.39 0.17 7.11
CA GLU A 11 -8.98 0.56 7.00
C GLU A 11 -8.07 -0.57 6.53
N VAL A 12 -8.24 -1.77 7.07
CA VAL A 12 -7.44 -2.94 6.67
C VAL A 12 -7.71 -3.31 5.22
N THR A 13 -8.99 -3.44 4.84
CA THR A 13 -9.38 -3.90 3.50
C THR A 13 -9.00 -2.89 2.43
N THR A 14 -9.24 -1.60 2.67
CA THR A 14 -8.88 -0.55 1.71
C THR A 14 -7.38 -0.39 1.58
N ASN A 15 -6.60 -0.45 2.66
CA ASN A 15 -5.14 -0.43 2.55
C ASN A 15 -4.60 -1.64 1.80
N PHE A 16 -5.15 -2.83 2.08
CA PHE A 16 -4.75 -4.04 1.36
C PHE A 16 -5.03 -3.91 -0.14
N ALA A 17 -6.24 -3.46 -0.51
CA ALA A 17 -6.59 -3.22 -1.90
C ALA A 17 -5.69 -2.16 -2.56
N MET A 18 -5.40 -1.06 -1.87
CA MET A 18 -4.51 -0.01 -2.36
C MET A 18 -3.11 -0.54 -2.66
N VAL A 19 -2.49 -1.25 -1.71
CA VAL A 19 -1.13 -1.79 -1.87
C VAL A 19 -1.12 -2.86 -2.97
N PHE A 20 -2.08 -3.79 -2.94
CA PHE A 20 -2.19 -4.84 -3.95
C PHE A 20 -2.31 -4.27 -5.36
N LEU A 21 -3.19 -3.29 -5.56
CA LEU A 21 -3.36 -2.65 -6.86
C LEU A 21 -2.13 -1.82 -7.24
N SER A 22 -1.47 -1.15 -6.29
CA SER A 22 -0.27 -0.35 -6.57
C SER A 22 0.89 -1.22 -7.10
N PHE A 23 1.09 -2.39 -6.52
CA PHE A 23 2.02 -3.39 -7.06
C PHE A 23 1.53 -3.97 -8.39
N GLY A 24 0.22 -4.19 -8.52
CA GLY A 24 -0.39 -4.71 -9.73
C GLY A 24 -0.36 -3.78 -10.94
N VAL A 25 -0.04 -2.48 -10.80
CA VAL A 25 -0.02 -1.51 -11.91
C VAL A 25 1.32 -0.81 -12.14
N GLY A 26 2.23 -0.78 -11.16
CA GLY A 26 3.42 0.06 -11.31
C GLY A 26 4.57 -0.13 -10.32
N LEU A 27 4.34 -0.70 -9.13
CA LEU A 27 5.44 -0.93 -8.18
C LEU A 27 6.18 -2.25 -8.40
N ASP A 28 5.59 -3.20 -9.14
CA ASP A 28 6.28 -4.44 -9.53
C ASP A 28 7.18 -4.21 -10.76
N PRO A 29 8.47 -4.59 -10.72
CA PRO A 29 9.37 -4.56 -11.87
C PRO A 29 8.80 -5.22 -13.14
N ARG A 30 7.97 -6.27 -13.01
CA ARG A 30 7.32 -6.97 -14.14
C ARG A 30 6.35 -6.07 -14.90
N GLN A 31 5.74 -5.11 -14.21
CA GLN A 31 4.77 -4.17 -14.79
C GLN A 31 5.46 -3.07 -15.61
N ARG A 32 6.76 -2.85 -15.39
CA ARG A 32 7.55 -1.83 -16.11
C ARG A 32 7.60 -2.09 -17.62
N GLU A 33 7.61 -3.36 -18.05
CA GLU A 33 7.60 -3.71 -19.47
C GLU A 33 6.24 -3.44 -20.14
N VAL A 34 5.14 -3.51 -19.38
CA VAL A 34 3.78 -3.34 -19.91
C VAL A 34 3.37 -1.87 -19.94
N PHE A 35 3.60 -1.13 -18.84
CA PHE A 35 3.08 0.23 -18.66
C PHE A 35 4.14 1.33 -18.76
N GLY A 36 5.42 0.97 -18.71
CA GLY A 36 6.53 1.93 -18.71
C GLY A 36 6.69 2.69 -17.37
N PRO A 37 7.88 3.25 -17.09
CA PRO A 37 8.18 3.86 -15.79
C PRO A 37 7.42 5.17 -15.52
N ALA A 38 6.91 5.85 -16.54
CA ALA A 38 6.22 7.14 -16.39
C ALA A 38 4.76 7.03 -15.92
N LEU A 39 4.07 5.93 -16.26
CA LEU A 39 2.64 5.77 -15.93
C LEU A 39 2.40 5.20 -14.53
N GLY A 40 3.40 4.53 -13.93
CA GLY A 40 3.30 3.92 -12.59
C GLY A 40 2.78 4.89 -11.52
N PRO A 41 3.40 6.08 -11.33
CA PRO A 41 2.94 7.06 -10.34
C PRO A 41 1.51 7.57 -10.59
N ILE A 42 1.10 7.67 -11.86
CA ILE A 42 -0.25 8.12 -12.24
C ILE A 42 -1.29 7.09 -11.81
N PHE A 43 -1.05 5.80 -12.11
CA PHE A 43 -1.99 4.74 -11.72
C PHE A 43 -2.08 4.57 -10.20
N VAL A 44 -0.95 4.64 -9.50
CA VAL A 44 -0.94 4.65 -8.03
C VAL A 44 -1.74 5.83 -7.49
N GLY A 45 -1.57 7.03 -8.05
CA GLY A 45 -2.36 8.21 -7.68
C GLY A 45 -3.87 8.02 -7.91
N LEU A 46 -4.26 7.43 -9.03
CA LEU A 46 -5.67 7.10 -9.33
C LEU A 46 -6.23 6.07 -8.34
N ILE A 47 -5.48 5.03 -7.98
CA ILE A 47 -5.88 4.04 -6.97
C ILE A 47 -6.11 4.71 -5.62
N VAL A 48 -5.18 5.54 -5.16
CA VAL A 48 -5.32 6.29 -3.90
C VAL A 48 -6.54 7.21 -3.93
N GLY A 49 -6.76 7.90 -5.05
CA GLY A 49 -7.93 8.75 -5.27
C GLY A 49 -9.26 7.97 -5.20
N MET A 50 -9.33 6.82 -5.88
CA MET A 50 -10.50 5.93 -5.83
C MET A 50 -10.73 5.39 -4.42
N CYS A 51 -9.71 4.87 -3.74
CA CYS A 51 -9.81 4.38 -2.36
C CYS A 51 -10.33 5.47 -1.40
N SER A 52 -9.83 6.70 -1.56
CA SER A 52 -10.27 7.86 -0.76
C SER A 52 -11.72 8.25 -1.06
N PHE A 53 -12.11 8.25 -2.33
CA PHE A 53 -13.48 8.53 -2.74
C PHE A 53 -14.44 7.47 -2.21
N PHE A 54 -14.16 6.18 -2.48
CA PHE A 54 -15.01 5.07 -2.07
C PHE A 54 -15.21 5.02 -0.56
N THR A 55 -14.14 5.13 0.23
CA THR A 55 -14.28 5.15 1.70
C THR A 55 -15.05 6.36 2.21
N GLY A 56 -14.90 7.53 1.56
CA GLY A 56 -15.66 8.73 1.87
C GLY A 56 -17.15 8.61 1.56
N VAL A 57 -17.53 7.95 0.46
CA VAL A 57 -18.95 7.76 0.08
C VAL A 57 -19.59 6.51 0.68
N SER A 58 -18.80 5.53 1.12
CA SER A 58 -19.34 4.23 1.55
C SER A 58 -20.08 4.27 2.90
N ARG A 59 -19.77 5.23 3.79
CA ARG A 59 -20.43 5.34 5.09
C ARG A 59 -20.56 6.78 5.58
N ASP A 60 -21.80 7.17 5.85
CA ASP A 60 -22.12 8.42 6.54
C ASP A 60 -21.44 8.47 7.91
N GLY A 61 -20.65 9.53 8.14
CA GLY A 61 -19.89 9.72 9.38
C GLY A 61 -18.56 8.97 9.46
N TYR A 62 -18.08 8.37 8.37
CA TYR A 62 -16.68 7.95 8.23
C TYR A 62 -15.84 9.11 7.68
N THR A 63 -14.79 9.51 8.40
CA THR A 63 -13.99 10.70 8.03
C THR A 63 -13.07 10.50 6.81
N GLY A 64 -13.14 9.32 6.18
CA GLY A 64 -12.37 8.96 4.99
C GLY A 64 -11.18 8.05 5.28
N PHE A 65 -10.57 7.55 4.21
CA PHE A 65 -9.40 6.66 4.23
C PHE A 65 -8.19 7.31 4.91
N SER A 66 -7.64 6.64 5.92
CA SER A 66 -6.36 7.02 6.53
C SER A 66 -5.22 6.87 5.53
N GLY A 67 -5.09 5.66 4.95
CA GLY A 67 -4.10 5.27 3.95
C GLY A 67 -2.62 5.35 4.35
N ASN A 68 -2.31 6.10 5.39
CA ASN A 68 -0.95 6.41 5.80
C ASN A 68 -0.94 6.90 7.27
N PRO A 69 -0.32 6.14 8.19
CA PRO A 69 -0.22 6.53 9.60
C PRO A 69 0.44 7.90 9.80
N ALA A 70 1.44 8.26 8.98
CA ALA A 70 2.15 9.54 9.06
C ALA A 70 1.25 10.72 8.68
N ARG A 71 0.37 10.54 7.68
CA ARG A 71 -0.63 11.54 7.26
C ARG A 71 -1.65 11.80 8.36
N CYS A 72 -2.10 10.75 9.04
CA CYS A 72 -3.02 10.89 10.16
C CYS A 72 -2.33 11.45 11.41
N PHE A 73 -1.08 11.06 11.66
CA PHE A 73 -0.28 11.60 12.76
C PHE A 73 -0.06 13.11 12.61
N GLY A 74 0.37 13.59 11.44
CA GLY A 74 0.56 15.03 11.18
C GLY A 74 -0.72 15.84 11.41
N ALA A 75 -1.88 15.32 10.98
CA ALA A 75 -3.17 15.97 11.24
C ALA A 75 -3.54 15.98 12.73
N MET A 76 -3.23 14.92 13.48
CA MET A 76 -3.48 14.84 14.93
C MET A 76 -2.57 15.78 15.73
N VAL A 77 -1.31 15.94 15.33
CA VAL A 77 -0.39 16.92 15.95
C VAL A 77 -0.95 18.35 15.83
N GLY A 78 -1.53 18.70 14.68
CA GLY A 78 -2.14 20.01 14.46
C GLY A 78 -3.56 20.17 15.04
N SER A 79 -4.15 19.13 15.59
CA SER A 79 -5.50 19.15 16.15
C SER A 79 -5.53 18.55 17.57
N HIS A 80 -5.90 17.28 17.71
CA HIS A 80 -5.93 16.57 18.98
C HIS A 80 -5.78 15.05 18.76
N PHE A 81 -5.15 14.36 19.71
CA PHE A 81 -5.00 12.90 19.66
C PHE A 81 -6.29 12.19 20.08
N SER A 82 -6.88 11.42 19.18
CA SER A 82 -8.06 10.62 19.51
C SER A 82 -7.70 9.24 20.08
N SER A 83 -8.54 8.68 20.95
CA SER A 83 -8.37 7.32 21.49
C SER A 83 -8.36 6.22 20.42
N TYR A 84 -8.92 6.47 19.23
CA TYR A 84 -8.91 5.53 18.09
C TYR A 84 -7.69 5.69 17.17
N HIS A 85 -6.67 6.49 17.56
CA HIS A 85 -5.50 6.73 16.70
C HIS A 85 -4.75 5.45 16.30
N TRP A 86 -4.70 4.44 17.18
CA TRP A 86 -3.93 3.22 16.99
C TRP A 86 -4.38 2.40 15.77
N ILE A 87 -5.66 2.50 15.39
CA ILE A 87 -6.23 1.82 14.22
C ILE A 87 -5.51 2.23 12.93
N HIS A 88 -5.14 3.51 12.82
CA HIS A 88 -4.40 4.05 11.68
C HIS A 88 -2.96 3.53 11.59
N TRP A 89 -2.45 2.86 12.63
CA TRP A 89 -1.14 2.22 12.61
C TRP A 89 -1.28 0.73 12.33
N ILE A 90 -2.10 0.04 13.12
CA ILE A 90 -2.27 -1.42 13.00
C ILE A 90 -2.95 -1.81 11.68
N GLY A 91 -3.90 -1.00 11.18
CA GLY A 91 -4.57 -1.25 9.90
C GLY A 91 -3.58 -1.32 8.73
N PRO A 92 -2.83 -0.24 8.44
CA PRO A 92 -1.83 -0.24 7.37
C PRO A 92 -0.72 -1.28 7.57
N LEU A 93 -0.26 -1.50 8.81
CA LEU A 93 0.79 -2.49 9.09
C LEU A 93 0.33 -3.92 8.77
N THR A 94 -0.89 -4.29 9.17
CA THR A 94 -1.43 -5.62 8.87
C THR A 94 -1.65 -5.83 7.37
N ALA A 95 -2.15 -4.81 6.67
CA ALA A 95 -2.27 -4.85 5.21
C ALA A 95 -0.91 -4.98 4.50
N ALA A 96 0.12 -4.24 4.96
CA ALA A 96 1.46 -4.30 4.40
C ALA A 96 2.13 -5.67 4.64
N ILE A 97 1.97 -6.24 5.84
CA ILE A 97 2.47 -7.58 6.15
C ILE A 97 1.79 -8.62 5.27
N LEU A 98 0.45 -8.56 5.13
CA LEU A 98 -0.32 -9.48 4.30
C LEU A 98 0.14 -9.41 2.84
N HIS A 99 0.33 -8.21 2.30
CA HIS A 99 0.84 -8.02 0.96
C HIS A 99 2.30 -8.51 0.81
N GLY A 100 3.16 -8.22 1.79
CA GLY A 100 4.55 -8.68 1.80
C GLY A 100 4.67 -10.20 1.78
N VAL A 101 3.80 -10.90 2.52
CA VAL A 101 3.72 -12.37 2.48
C VAL A 101 3.28 -12.86 1.09
N LEU A 102 2.27 -12.24 0.48
CA LEU A 102 1.83 -12.60 -0.87
C LEU A 102 2.94 -12.39 -1.91
N TYR A 103 3.65 -11.26 -1.82
CA TYR A 103 4.76 -10.95 -2.70
C TYR A 103 5.96 -11.88 -2.51
N PHE A 104 6.19 -12.35 -1.27
CA PHE A 104 7.21 -13.36 -0.98
C PHE A 104 6.85 -14.74 -1.57
N LEU A 105 5.58 -15.12 -1.54
CA LEU A 105 5.10 -16.38 -2.13
C LEU A 105 5.16 -16.36 -3.66
N VAL A 106 5.02 -15.18 -4.28
CA VAL A 106 5.04 -15.00 -5.74
C VAL A 106 6.17 -14.04 -6.10
N PRO A 107 7.45 -14.49 -6.04
CA PRO A 107 8.57 -13.62 -6.32
C PRO A 107 8.58 -13.14 -7.79
N PRO A 108 8.95 -11.88 -8.04
CA PRO A 108 8.94 -11.30 -9.39
C PRO A 108 10.05 -11.85 -10.30
N PHE A 109 11.16 -12.30 -9.74
CA PHE A 109 12.32 -12.78 -10.48
C PHE A 109 12.47 -14.28 -10.38
N SER A 110 12.81 -14.92 -11.50
CA SER A 110 13.31 -16.29 -11.50
C SER A 110 14.58 -16.36 -10.64
N ARG A 111 14.75 -17.41 -9.81
CA ARG A 111 16.01 -17.60 -9.07
C ARG A 111 17.23 -17.59 -10.00
N GLU A 112 17.04 -18.00 -11.25
CA GLU A 112 18.10 -18.02 -12.27
C GLU A 112 18.54 -16.61 -12.66
N GLU A 113 17.62 -15.66 -12.78
CA GLU A 113 17.92 -14.25 -13.06
C GLU A 113 18.66 -13.59 -11.90
N VAL A 114 18.28 -13.91 -10.66
CA VAL A 114 18.97 -13.42 -9.46
C VAL A 114 20.41 -13.96 -9.38
N VAL A 115 20.61 -15.25 -9.69
CA VAL A 115 21.95 -15.85 -9.74
C VAL A 115 22.79 -15.30 -10.89
N ALA A 116 22.20 -15.07 -12.06
CA ALA A 116 22.88 -14.48 -13.20
C ALA A 116 23.32 -13.03 -12.93
N ALA A 117 22.43 -12.20 -12.37
CA ALA A 117 22.74 -10.82 -11.98
C ALA A 117 23.89 -10.77 -10.96
N ARG A 118 23.88 -11.67 -9.96
CA ARG A 118 24.93 -11.75 -8.96
C ARG A 118 26.29 -12.17 -9.55
N LYS A 119 26.31 -13.07 -10.53
CA LYS A 119 27.57 -13.45 -11.21
C LYS A 119 28.17 -12.31 -12.03
N ILE A 120 27.33 -11.46 -12.64
CA ILE A 120 27.79 -10.29 -13.38
C ILE A 120 28.43 -9.28 -12.42
N ASP A 121 27.80 -9.06 -11.27
CA ASP A 121 28.31 -8.17 -10.21
C ASP A 121 29.68 -8.65 -9.69
N GLU A 122 29.80 -9.94 -9.35
CA GLU A 122 31.06 -10.57 -8.92
C GLU A 122 32.16 -10.48 -10.00
N SER A 123 31.81 -10.48 -11.29
CA SER A 123 32.77 -10.32 -12.40
C SER A 123 33.21 -8.87 -12.68
N ASN A 124 32.45 -7.89 -12.21
CA ASN A 124 32.75 -6.47 -12.40
C ASN A 124 33.57 -5.88 -11.24
N GLU A 125 33.60 -6.60 -10.11
CA GLU A 125 34.46 -6.29 -8.95
C GLU A 125 35.87 -6.92 -9.04
N SER A 126 36.11 -7.83 -10.01
CA SER A 126 37.40 -8.51 -10.26
C SER A 126 38.21 -7.89 -11.39
#